data_AF-A0A5Y4MX66-F1
#
_entry.id   AF-A0A5Y4MX66-F1
#
_cell.length_a   1.000
_cell.length_b   1.000
_cell.length_c   1.000
_cell.angle_alpha   90.00
_cell.angle_beta   90.00
_cell.angle_gamma   90.00
#
_symmetry.space_group_name_H-M   'P 1'
#
loop_
_entity.id
_entity.type
_entity.pdbx_description
1 polymer ?
#
loop_
_entity_poly.entity_id
_entity_poly.type
_entity_poly.pdbx_seq_one_letter_code
_entity_poly.pdbx_strand_id
1 'polypeptide(L)'
;MNNENRHLIYDVVNDYFYHWLNEIEGVTEIAVNRPGEIFIKVRGKWQWYEQKMSYSDCLSFASTLADFHDGGSVTPEYPLRSATLPGGERVQVVIPPATEKDTVSITIRKPS
;
A
#
# COMPACT_ATOMS: atom_id res chain seq x y z
N MET A 1 13.94 15.93 1.75
CA MET A 1 13.63 14.54 1.35
C MET A 1 14.94 13.87 0.94
N ASN A 2 15.41 12.87 1.70
CA ASN A 2 16.71 12.25 1.50
C ASN A 2 16.67 11.31 0.27
N ASN A 3 17.78 11.17 -0.47
CA ASN A 3 17.82 10.35 -1.69
C ASN A 3 17.58 8.85 -1.43
N GLU A 4 17.88 8.38 -0.22
CA GLU A 4 17.71 7.00 0.21
C GLU A 4 16.24 6.60 0.28
N ASN A 5 15.39 7.46 0.88
CA ASN A 5 13.97 7.16 1.06
C ASN A 5 13.20 7.10 -0.26
N ARG A 6 13.69 7.80 -1.29
CA ARG A 6 13.13 7.70 -2.64
C ARG A 6 13.29 6.31 -3.22
N HIS A 7 14.41 5.62 -3.03
CA HIS A 7 14.61 4.28 -3.59
C HIS A 7 13.76 3.24 -2.86
N LEU A 8 13.66 3.35 -1.54
CA LEU A 8 12.91 2.40 -0.71
C LEU A 8 11.44 2.26 -1.14
N ILE A 9 10.76 3.36 -1.50
CA ILE A 9 9.36 3.23 -1.94
C ILE A 9 9.25 2.48 -3.27
N TYR A 10 10.19 2.66 -4.20
CA TYR A 10 10.19 1.92 -5.46
C TYR A 10 10.46 0.43 -5.22
N ASP A 11 11.41 0.11 -4.33
CA ASP A 11 11.74 -1.27 -4.00
C ASP A 11 10.52 -2.00 -3.39
N VAL A 12 9.87 -1.41 -2.39
CA VAL A 12 8.69 -2.01 -1.76
C VAL A 12 7.50 -2.11 -2.74
N VAL A 13 7.30 -1.11 -3.62
CA VAL A 13 6.28 -1.20 -4.67
C VAL A 13 6.61 -2.32 -5.66
N ASN A 14 7.87 -2.46 -6.05
CA ASN A 14 8.32 -3.53 -6.95
C ASN A 14 8.10 -4.91 -6.35
N ASP A 15 8.44 -5.09 -5.07
CA ASP A 15 8.34 -6.37 -4.38
C ASP A 15 6.89 -6.85 -4.22
N TYR A 16 5.96 -5.94 -3.91
CA TYR A 16 4.61 -6.33 -3.51
C TYR A 16 3.48 -5.95 -4.47
N PHE A 17 3.62 -4.85 -5.23
CA PHE A 17 2.50 -4.26 -5.96
C PHE A 17 2.71 -4.14 -7.47
N TYR A 18 3.95 -4.21 -7.97
CA TYR A 18 4.26 -3.95 -9.38
C TYR A 18 3.53 -4.88 -10.34
N HIS A 19 3.55 -6.20 -10.08
CA HIS A 19 2.83 -7.18 -10.90
C HIS A 19 1.35 -6.81 -11.02
N TRP A 20 0.69 -6.58 -9.88
CA TRP A 20 -0.73 -6.25 -9.83
C TRP A 20 -1.07 -4.92 -10.47
N LEU A 21 -0.21 -3.91 -10.32
CA LEU A 21 -0.43 -2.58 -10.87
C LEU A 21 -0.18 -2.50 -12.38
N ASN A 22 0.82 -3.21 -12.89
CA ASN A 22 1.35 -2.98 -14.23
C ASN A 22 1.11 -4.12 -15.21
N GLU A 23 1.00 -5.36 -14.73
CA GLU A 23 0.92 -6.55 -15.61
C GLU A 23 -0.51 -7.10 -15.74
N ILE A 24 -1.44 -6.68 -14.89
CA ILE A 24 -2.84 -7.08 -14.96
C ILE A 24 -3.70 -6.00 -15.63
N GLU A 25 -4.16 -6.30 -16.84
CA GLU A 25 -4.99 -5.38 -17.61
C GLU A 25 -6.36 -5.14 -16.94
N GLY A 26 -6.78 -3.87 -16.86
CA GLY A 26 -8.08 -3.48 -16.34
C GLY A 26 -8.20 -3.48 -14.81
N VAL A 27 -7.08 -3.58 -14.08
CA VAL A 27 -7.05 -3.28 -12.64
C VAL A 27 -7.37 -1.80 -12.41
N THR A 28 -8.23 -1.51 -11.44
CA THR A 28 -8.55 -0.16 -11.01
C THR A 28 -8.20 0.11 -9.56
N GLU A 29 -8.28 -0.91 -8.71
CA GLU A 29 -8.06 -0.82 -7.26
C GLU A 29 -7.34 -2.08 -6.76
N ILE A 30 -6.50 -1.91 -5.75
CA ILE A 30 -5.87 -2.97 -4.97
C ILE A 30 -6.21 -2.72 -3.51
N ALA A 31 -6.49 -3.77 -2.75
CA ALA A 31 -6.69 -3.71 -1.31
C ALA A 31 -5.93 -4.83 -0.59
N VAL A 32 -5.27 -4.50 0.52
CA VAL A 32 -4.74 -5.44 1.50
C VAL A 32 -5.51 -5.15 2.79
N ASN A 33 -6.35 -6.09 3.24
CA ASN A 33 -7.16 -5.88 4.45
C ASN A 33 -6.49 -6.47 5.70
N ARG A 34 -5.62 -7.46 5.51
CA ARG A 34 -4.75 -8.04 6.54
C ARG A 34 -3.48 -8.61 5.87
N PRO A 35 -2.42 -8.87 6.64
CA PRO A 35 -1.22 -9.53 6.14
C PRO A 35 -1.53 -10.90 5.52
N GLY A 36 -0.78 -11.28 4.49
CA GLY A 36 -0.95 -12.58 3.81
C GLY A 36 -1.92 -12.58 2.62
N GLU A 37 -2.66 -11.49 2.38
CA GLU A 37 -3.67 -11.44 1.32
C GLU A 37 -3.62 -10.15 0.49
N ILE A 38 -4.11 -10.25 -0.74
CA ILE A 38 -4.35 -9.11 -1.62
C ILE A 38 -5.64 -9.31 -2.40
N PHE A 39 -6.39 -8.22 -2.54
CA PHE A 39 -7.54 -8.13 -3.41
C PHE A 39 -7.22 -7.18 -4.55
N ILE A 40 -7.58 -7.56 -5.76
CA ILE A 40 -7.53 -6.67 -6.92
C ILE A 40 -8.91 -6.51 -7.53
N LYS A 41 -9.23 -5.33 -8.00
CA LYS A 41 -10.46 -5.04 -8.72
C LYS A 41 -10.18 -4.94 -10.20
N VAL A 42 -10.53 -5.97 -10.95
CA VAL A 42 -10.36 -6.05 -12.40
C VAL A 42 -11.70 -5.87 -13.07
N ARG A 43 -11.85 -4.85 -13.92
CA ARG A 43 -13.10 -4.58 -14.67
C ARG A 43 -14.35 -4.60 -13.77
N GLY A 44 -14.22 -3.99 -12.59
CA GLY A 44 -15.29 -3.85 -11.59
C GLY A 44 -15.52 -5.06 -10.68
N LYS A 45 -14.78 -6.16 -10.83
CA LYS A 45 -14.92 -7.37 -10.02
C LYS A 45 -13.72 -7.57 -9.10
N TRP A 46 -13.97 -7.82 -7.83
CA TRP A 46 -12.95 -8.15 -6.85
C TRP A 46 -12.50 -9.60 -6.99
N GLN A 47 -11.19 -9.81 -6.92
CA GLN A 47 -10.52 -11.10 -6.96
C GLN A 47 -9.53 -11.16 -5.81
N TRP A 48 -9.47 -12.30 -5.12
CA TRP A 48 -8.59 -12.51 -3.96
C TRP A 48 -7.43 -13.42 -4.33
N TYR A 49 -6.26 -13.12 -3.78
CA TYR A 49 -5.05 -13.90 -3.93
C TYR A 49 -4.29 -13.93 -2.60
N GLU A 50 -3.56 -15.04 -2.38
CA GLU A 50 -2.54 -15.10 -1.33
C GLU A 50 -1.35 -14.21 -1.73
N GLN A 51 -0.85 -13.42 -0.79
CA GLN A 51 0.28 -12.52 -1.00
C GLN A 51 1.22 -12.66 0.19
N LYS A 52 2.50 -12.95 -0.06
CA LYS A 52 3.51 -13.11 1.00
C LYS A 52 3.99 -11.76 1.53
N MET A 53 3.09 -11.02 2.16
CA MET A 53 3.36 -9.74 2.82
C MET A 53 3.03 -9.89 4.30
N SER A 54 4.05 -9.88 5.14
CA SER A 54 3.89 -9.99 6.61
C SER A 54 3.37 -8.69 7.21
N TYR A 55 2.96 -8.73 8.48
CA TYR A 55 2.53 -7.53 9.20
C TYR A 55 3.63 -6.46 9.25
N SER A 56 4.89 -6.86 9.45
CA SER A 56 6.04 -5.96 9.42
C SER A 56 6.30 -5.36 8.04
N ASP A 57 6.02 -6.11 6.97
CA ASP A 57 6.14 -5.59 5.60
C ASP A 57 5.07 -4.54 5.33
N CYS A 58 3.84 -4.76 5.77
CA CYS A 58 2.76 -3.77 5.66
C CYS A 58 3.06 -2.49 6.44
N LEU A 59 3.60 -2.60 7.66
CA LEU A 59 4.02 -1.43 8.45
C LEU A 59 5.19 -0.71 7.80
N SER A 60 6.18 -1.44 7.30
CA SER A 60 7.32 -0.86 6.58
C SER A 60 6.85 -0.08 5.35
N PHE A 61 5.94 -0.64 4.56
CA PHE A 61 5.31 0.07 3.44
C PHE A 61 4.61 1.35 3.91
N ALA A 62 3.82 1.29 4.99
CA ALA A 62 3.10 2.44 5.53
C ALA A 62 4.04 3.59 5.93
N SER A 63 5.15 3.26 6.61
CA SER A 63 6.17 4.23 7.03
C SER A 63 6.93 4.80 5.83
N THR A 64 7.40 3.96 4.90
CA THR A 64 8.12 4.41 3.70
C THR A 64 7.27 5.28 2.80
N LEU A 65 5.98 4.95 2.65
CA LEU A 65 5.02 5.75 1.90
C LEU A 65 4.81 7.14 2.53
N ALA A 66 4.62 7.20 3.85
CA ALA A 66 4.41 8.45 4.57
C ALA A 66 5.62 9.37 4.45
N ASP A 67 6.82 8.82 4.62
CA ASP A 67 8.06 9.59 4.49
C ASP A 67 8.30 10.05 3.04
N PHE A 68 8.03 9.20 2.04
CA PHE A 68 8.16 9.57 0.64
C PHE A 68 7.21 10.71 0.21
N HIS A 69 5.95 10.69 0.68
CA HIS A 69 4.93 11.62 0.23
C HIS A 69 5.20 13.07 0.66
N ASP A 70 5.58 13.27 1.92
CA ASP A 70 5.76 14.60 2.51
C ASP A 70 6.71 14.61 3.73
N GLY A 71 7.50 13.54 3.93
CA GLY A 71 8.37 13.39 5.11
C GLY A 71 7.60 13.15 6.42
N GLY A 72 6.32 12.76 6.32
CA GLY A 72 5.48 12.50 7.47
C GLY A 72 5.67 11.10 8.05
N SER A 73 4.81 10.77 9.02
CA SER A 73 4.74 9.44 9.62
C SER A 73 3.29 9.00 9.76
N VAL A 74 3.12 7.69 9.92
CA VAL A 74 1.87 7.06 10.33
C VAL A 74 2.14 6.41 11.68
N THR A 75 1.37 6.78 12.69
CA THR A 75 1.59 6.35 14.09
C THR A 75 0.27 5.92 14.71
N PRO A 76 0.28 5.17 15.82
CA PRO A 76 -0.96 4.79 16.52
C PRO A 76 -1.86 5.98 16.90
N GLU A 77 -1.29 7.16 17.15
CA GLU A 77 -2.02 8.40 17.46
C GLU A 77 -2.64 9.03 16.20
N TYR A 78 -1.99 8.86 15.05
CA TYR A 78 -2.45 9.32 13.73
C TYR A 78 -2.45 8.15 12.73
N PRO A 79 -3.36 7.17 12.90
CA PRO A 79 -3.23 5.85 12.29
C PRO A 79 -3.67 5.77 10.83
N LEU A 80 -4.23 6.86 10.28
CA LEU A 80 -4.70 6.93 8.91
C LEU A 80 -3.80 7.87 8.10
N ARG A 81 -3.35 7.40 6.95
CA ARG A 81 -2.54 8.17 6.02
C ARG A 81 -3.08 8.12 4.60
N SER A 82 -3.20 9.29 3.98
CA SER A 82 -3.46 9.44 2.54
C SER A 82 -2.18 9.92 1.86
N ALA A 83 -1.80 9.28 0.77
CA ALA A 83 -0.57 9.55 0.04
C ALA A 83 -0.71 9.22 -1.46
N THR A 84 0.37 9.42 -2.22
CA THR A 84 0.46 9.09 -3.64
C THR A 84 1.75 8.30 -3.89
N LEU A 85 1.68 7.21 -4.65
CA LEU A 85 2.85 6.47 -5.12
C LEU A 85 3.60 7.25 -6.20
N PRO A 86 4.86 6.89 -6.48
CA PRO A 86 5.61 7.51 -7.57
C PRO A 86 4.95 7.40 -8.95
N GLY A 87 4.13 6.37 -9.18
CA GLY A 87 3.36 6.18 -10.43
C GLY A 87 2.09 7.03 -10.53
N GLY A 88 1.77 7.81 -9.50
CA GLY A 88 0.57 8.66 -9.43
C GLY A 88 -0.66 7.95 -8.85
N GLU A 89 -0.56 6.68 -8.47
CA GLU A 89 -1.62 5.97 -7.75
C GLU A 89 -1.86 6.61 -6.39
N ARG A 90 -3.13 6.74 -6.02
CA ARG A 90 -3.53 7.24 -4.71
C ARG A 90 -3.56 6.09 -3.72
N VAL A 91 -3.02 6.30 -2.53
CA VAL A 91 -2.96 5.29 -1.49
C VAL A 91 -3.61 5.81 -0.22
N GLN A 92 -4.39 4.94 0.42
CA GLN A 92 -4.82 5.10 1.80
C GLN A 92 -4.26 3.94 2.61
N VAL A 93 -3.60 4.24 3.73
CA VAL A 93 -3.14 3.25 4.70
C VAL A 93 -3.77 3.53 6.06
N VAL A 94 -4.19 2.47 6.75
CA VAL A 94 -4.70 2.53 8.13
C VAL A 94 -4.01 1.45 8.96
N ILE A 95 -3.48 1.83 10.12
CA ILE A 95 -2.80 0.93 11.06
C ILE A 95 -3.56 0.81 12.40
N PRO A 96 -3.19 -0.11 13.31
CA PRO A 96 -3.77 -0.15 14.64
C PRO A 96 -3.48 1.13 15.43
N PRO A 97 -4.40 1.59 16.29
CA PRO A 97 -5.61 0.90 16.76
C PRO A 97 -6.87 1.11 15.89
N ALA A 98 -6.76 1.79 14.73
CA ALA A 98 -7.91 2.06 13.87
C ALA A 98 -8.32 0.86 12.98
N THR A 99 -7.51 -0.19 12.96
CA THR A 99 -7.79 -1.48 12.32
C THR A 99 -7.87 -2.61 13.35
N GLU A 100 -8.23 -3.82 12.92
CA GLU A 100 -8.09 -5.03 13.74
C GLU A 100 -6.63 -5.19 14.20
N LYS A 101 -6.42 -5.78 15.39
CA LYS A 101 -5.07 -6.05 15.89
C LYS A 101 -4.28 -6.90 14.88
N ASP A 102 -2.99 -6.58 14.73
CA ASP A 102 -2.06 -7.27 13.83
C ASP A 102 -2.48 -7.19 12.34
N THR A 103 -3.27 -6.16 11.97
CA THR A 103 -3.66 -5.87 10.58
C THR A 103 -3.31 -4.45 10.17
N VAL A 104 -2.96 -4.28 8.91
CA VAL A 104 -2.83 -2.97 8.25
C VAL A 104 -3.77 -2.99 7.05
N SER A 105 -4.62 -1.97 6.92
CA SER A 105 -5.43 -1.78 5.72
C SER A 105 -4.67 -0.90 4.74
N ILE A 106 -4.49 -1.36 3.51
CA ILE A 106 -3.88 -0.61 2.40
C ILE A 106 -4.87 -0.63 1.25
N THR A 107 -5.19 0.53 0.70
CA THR A 107 -5.99 0.66 -0.53
C THR A 107 -5.23 1.51 -1.53
N ILE A 108 -4.95 0.97 -2.71
CA ILE A 108 -4.28 1.65 -3.82
C ILE A 108 -5.28 1.80 -4.96
N ARG A 109 -5.43 3.02 -5.48
CA ARG A 109 -6.31 3.31 -6.62
C ARG A 109 -5.51 3.88 -7.77
N LYS A 110 -5.59 3.23 -8.93
CA LYS A 110 -4.97 3.71 -10.15
C LYS A 110 -5.58 5.06 -10.59
N PRO A 111 -4.79 5.97 -11.17
CA PRO A 111 -5.33 7.13 -11.86
C PRO A 111 -6.21 6.65 -13.03
N SER A 112 -7.30 7.39 -13.30
CA SER A 112 -8.24 7.13 -14.39
C SER A 112 -7.64 7.45 -15.76
#